data_AF-A0A365KKI8-F1
#
_entry.id   AF-A0A365KKI8-F1
#
_cell.length_a   1.000
_cell.length_b   1.000
_cell.length_c   1.000
_cell.angle_alpha   90.00
_cell.angle_beta   90.00
_cell.angle_gamma   90.00
#
_symmetry.space_group_name_H-M   'P 1'
#
loop_
_entity.id
_entity.type
_entity.pdbx_description
1 polymer ?
#
loop_
_entity_poly.entity_id
_entity_poly.type
_entity_poly.pdbx_seq_one_letter_code
_entity_poly.pdbx_strand_id
1 'polypeptide(L)' 'MKHVVDHPIEDHFGSEIRTGDKWFQDGAGRVVLENNIEDYLIEVARVEFCRAIE' A
#
# COMPACT_ATOMS: atom_id res chain seq x y z
N MET A 1 28.21 -4.46 0.96
CA MET A 1 26.82 -4.57 0.48
C MET A 1 25.95 -4.83 1.69
N LYS A 2 24.94 -3.99 1.96
CA LYS A 2 23.94 -4.30 3.00
C LYS A 2 23.09 -5.44 2.44
N HIS A 3 23.04 -6.57 3.14
CA HIS A 3 22.06 -7.61 2.84
C HIS A 3 20.68 -7.00 3.10
N VAL A 4 19.94 -6.75 2.02
CA VAL A 4 18.50 -6.52 2.12
C VAL A 4 17.92 -7.90 2.44
N VAL A 5 17.33 -8.03 3.63
CA VAL A 5 16.61 -9.24 4.01
C VAL A 5 15.38 -9.28 3.13
N ASP A 6 15.25 -10.34 2.32
CA ASP A 6 14.08 -10.57 1.49
C ASP A 6 12.91 -10.98 2.41
N HIS A 7 11.88 -10.16 2.45
CA HIS A 7 10.68 -10.35 3.24
C HIS A 7 9.63 -11.11 2.42
N PRO A 8 8.95 -12.12 3.00
CA PRO A 8 8.08 -13.01 2.26
C PRO A 8 6.73 -12.37 1.87
N ILE A 9 6.49 -11.11 2.22
CA ILE A 9 5.20 -10.44 2.02
C ILE A 9 5.43 -9.23 1.13
N GLU A 10 4.67 -9.17 0.05
CA GLU A 10 4.60 -8.03 -0.86
C GLU A 10 3.23 -7.35 -0.73
N ASP A 11 3.17 -6.07 -1.05
CA ASP A 11 1.94 -5.33 -1.15
C ASP A 11 1.21 -5.63 -2.48
N HIS A 12 0.04 -5.01 -2.66
CA HIS A 12 -0.81 -5.24 -3.83
C HIS A 12 -0.11 -4.94 -5.16
N PHE A 13 0.89 -4.07 -5.16
CA PHE A 13 1.65 -3.67 -6.34
C PHE A 13 2.98 -4.42 -6.48
N GLY A 14 3.22 -5.46 -5.66
CA GLY A 14 4.43 -6.27 -5.69
C GLY A 14 5.64 -5.63 -4.97
N SER A 15 5.41 -4.58 -4.18
CA SER A 15 6.47 -3.98 -3.37
C SER A 15 6.65 -4.76 -2.08
N GLU A 16 7.88 -5.18 -1.82
CA GLU A 16 8.27 -5.88 -0.60
C GLU A 16 7.94 -5.08 0.67
N ILE A 17 7.30 -5.71 1.65
CA ILE A 17 6.98 -5.13 2.96
C ILE A 17 8.07 -5.50 3.95
N ARG A 18 8.76 -4.49 4.48
CA ARG A 18 9.89 -4.67 5.40
C ARG A 18 9.51 -4.40 6.85
N THR A 19 10.36 -4.86 7.76
CA THR A 19 10.21 -4.56 9.18
C THR A 19 10.23 -3.04 9.41
N GLY A 20 9.15 -2.51 9.98
CA GLY A 20 9.00 -1.09 10.28
C GLY A 20 8.19 -0.32 9.25
N ASP A 21 7.85 -0.93 8.11
CA ASP A 21 6.97 -0.31 7.13
C ASP A 21 5.55 -0.19 7.68
N LYS A 22 4.88 0.90 7.31
CA LYS A 22 3.46 1.11 7.58
C LYS A 22 2.65 0.65 6.38
N TRP A 23 1.65 -0.19 6.66
CA TRP A 23 0.80 -0.79 5.65
C TRP A 23 -0.63 -0.98 6.19
N PHE A 24 -1.55 -1.22 5.27
CA PHE A 24 -2.98 -1.37 5.52
C PHE A 24 -3.49 -2.66 4.88
N GLN A 25 -4.55 -3.25 5.46
CA GLN A 25 -5.26 -4.38 4.88
C GLN A 25 -6.71 -3.99 4.62
N ASP A 26 -7.21 -4.29 3.42
CA ASP A 26 -8.62 -4.08 3.10
C ASP A 26 -9.51 -5.24 3.55
N GLY A 27 -10.83 -5.10 3.37
CA GLY A 27 -11.79 -6.15 3.74
C GLY A 27 -11.67 -7.45 2.94
N ALA A 28 -10.97 -7.45 1.80
CA ALA A 28 -10.69 -8.63 0.99
C ALA A 28 -9.34 -9.29 1.33
N GLY A 29 -8.59 -8.73 2.28
CA GLY A 29 -7.30 -9.24 2.72
C GLY A 29 -6.09 -8.73 1.92
N ARG A 30 -6.27 -7.81 0.97
CA ARG A 30 -5.18 -7.21 0.17
C ARG A 30 -4.38 -6.25 1.05
N VAL A 31 -3.07 -6.35 0.97
CA VAL A 31 -2.13 -5.53 1.75
C VAL A 31 -1.58 -4.40 0.88
N VAL A 32 -1.46 -3.20 1.42
CA VAL A 32 -1.02 -2.01 0.68
C VAL A 32 -0.08 -1.18 1.55
N LEU A 33 1.10 -0.83 1.04
CA LEU A 33 2.03 0.06 1.74
C LEU A 33 1.49 1.50 1.78
N GLU A 34 1.90 2.27 2.78
CA GLU A 34 1.49 3.68 2.94
C GLU A 34 1.80 4.54 1.71
N ASN A 35 2.94 4.33 1.05
CA ASN A 35 3.31 5.08 -0.16
C ASN A 35 2.45 4.72 -1.39
N ASN A 36 1.74 3.59 -1.36
CA ASN A 36 0.91 3.10 -2.45
C ASN A 36 -0.60 3.23 -2.13
N ILE A 37 -0.97 3.76 -0.97
CA ILE A 37 -2.37 3.78 -0.52
C ILE A 37 -3.27 4.68 -1.36
N GLU A 38 -2.75 5.80 -1.86
CA GLU A 38 -3.52 6.72 -2.69
C GLU A 38 -3.86 6.09 -4.05
N ASP A 39 -2.85 5.54 -4.73
CA ASP A 39 -3.03 4.81 -5.99
C ASP A 39 -3.98 3.63 -5.82
N TYR A 40 -3.84 2.87 -4.72
CA TYR A 40 -4.76 1.79 -4.39
C TYR A 40 -6.21 2.26 -4.25
N LEU A 41 -6.44 3.37 -3.53
CA LEU A 41 -7.79 3.89 -3.32
C LEU A 41 -8.42 4.33 -4.64
N ILE A 42 -7.65 4.95 -5.53
CA ILE A 42 -8.13 5.41 -6.85
C ILE A 42 -8.35 4.24 -7.80
N GLU A 43 -7.32 3.43 -8.04
CA GLU A 43 -7.31 2.43 -9.13
C GLU A 43 -8.08 1.16 -8.75
N VAL A 44 -7.99 0.74 -7.49
CA VAL A 44 -8.52 -0.54 -7.03
C VAL A 44 -9.85 -0.37 -6.30
N ALA A 45 -9.91 0.56 -5.35
CA ALA A 45 -11.14 0.82 -4.60
C ALA A 45 -12.11 1.77 -5.32
N ARG A 46 -11.68 2.38 -6.43
CA ARG A 46 -12.47 3.33 -7.25
C ARG A 46 -13.02 4.51 -6.44
N VAL A 47 -12.22 4.98 -5.50
CA VAL A 47 -12.51 6.18 -4.71
C VAL A 47 -12.20 7.42 -5.56
N GLU A 48 -13.07 8.42 -5.45
CA GLU A 48 -12.81 9.76 -5.98
C GLU A 48 -12.46 10.69 -4.82
N PHE A 49 -11.31 11.35 -4.92
CA PHE A 49 -10.91 12.37 -3.95
C PHE A 49 -11.53 13.72 -4.34
N CYS A 50 -12.43 14.21 -3.50
CA CYS A 50 -12.99 15.55 -3.67
C CYS A 50 -12.31 16.53 -2.71
N ARG A 51 -11.86 17.66 -3.24
CA ARG A 51 -11.43 18.80 -2.41
C ARG A 51 -12.67 19.58 -1.97
N ALA A 52 -12.78 19.85 -0.67
CA ALA A 52 -13.75 20.82 -0.17
C ALA A 52 -13.45 22.21 -0.75
N ILE A 53 -14.47 22.85 -1.32
CA ILE A 53 -14.41 24.25 -1.75
C ILE A 53 -15.03 25.06 -0.61
N GLU A 54 -14.25 25.94 0.00
CA GLU A 54 -14.71 26.94 0.98
C GLU A 54 -15.21 28.21 0.28
#